data_AF-A0A4R2IN70-F1
#
_entry.id   AF-A0A4R2IN70-F1
#
_cell.length_a   1.000
_cell.length_b   1.000
_cell.length_c   1.000
_cell.angle_alpha   90.00
_cell.angle_beta   90.00
_cell.angle_gamma   90.00
#
_symmetry.space_group_name_H-M   'P 1'
#
loop_
_entity.id
_entity.type
_entity.pdbx_description
1 polymer ?
#
loop_
_entity_poly.entity_id
_entity_poly.type
_entity_poly.pdbx_seq_one_letter_code
_entity_poly.pdbx_strand_id
1 'polypeptide(L)'
;MEVRPRPVTEGDLVLFRRFAVEPGLDWGGFQEPARRFARDGYLGPDGGRLIVGVDDTATGHVGWAKRLHGGVARSTSPNRSPWSRPDSSGRA
;
A
#
# COMPACT_ATOMS: atom_id res chain seq x y z
N MET A 1 10.01 -11.82 -26.56
CA MET A 1 9.78 -11.03 -25.33
C MET A 1 8.36 -11.28 -24.86
N GLU A 2 8.21 -12.27 -24.00
CA GLU A 2 6.94 -12.56 -23.34
C GLU A 2 7.11 -12.27 -21.84
N VAL A 3 6.14 -11.58 -21.26
CA VAL A 3 6.12 -11.29 -19.83
C VAL A 3 5.18 -12.29 -19.16
N ARG A 4 5.72 -13.14 -18.28
CA ARG A 4 4.94 -14.15 -17.57
C ARG A 4 5.03 -13.92 -16.05
N PRO A 5 3.90 -13.62 -15.39
CA PRO A 5 3.87 -13.58 -13.94
C PRO A 5 3.81 -15.00 -13.37
N ARG A 6 4.55 -15.26 -12.28
CA ARG A 6 4.52 -16.54 -11.56
C ARG A 6 4.52 -16.33 -10.05
N PRO A 7 4.09 -17.33 -9.26
CA PRO A 7 4.26 -17.33 -7.82
C PRO A 7 5.71 -17.06 -7.42
N VAL A 8 5.87 -16.41 -6.27
CA VAL A 8 7.18 -16.25 -5.62
C VAL A 8 7.71 -17.63 -5.23
N THR A 9 8.99 -17.84 -5.41
CA THR A 9 9.74 -19.00 -4.92
C THR A 9 10.80 -18.53 -3.92
N GLU A 10 11.37 -19.46 -3.15
CA GLU A 10 12.43 -19.14 -2.18
C GLU A 10 13.66 -18.51 -2.85
N GLY A 11 13.98 -18.92 -4.08
CA GLY A 11 15.08 -18.36 -4.86
C GLY A 11 14.91 -16.87 -5.18
N ASP A 12 13.67 -16.36 -5.19
CA ASP A 12 13.39 -14.94 -5.50
C ASP A 12 13.62 -14.02 -4.29
N LEU A 13 13.83 -14.57 -3.08
CA LEU A 13 14.06 -13.76 -1.89
C LEU A 13 15.34 -12.91 -1.98
N VAL A 14 16.34 -13.38 -2.73
CA VAL A 14 17.56 -12.61 -3.01
C VAL A 14 17.25 -11.33 -3.79
N LEU A 15 16.27 -11.38 -4.70
CA LEU A 15 15.86 -10.24 -5.52
C LEU A 15 15.19 -9.17 -4.66
N PHE A 16 14.37 -9.57 -3.68
CA PHE A 16 13.76 -8.64 -2.73
C PHE A 16 14.77 -7.94 -1.84
N ARG A 17 15.83 -8.65 -1.41
CA ARG A 17 16.93 -8.04 -0.64
C ARG A 17 17.70 -7.02 -1.48
N ARG A 18 17.90 -7.28 -2.77
CA ARG A 18 18.52 -6.34 -3.70
C ARG A 18 17.67 -5.08 -3.87
N PHE A 19 16.37 -5.24 -4.14
CA PHE A 19 15.48 -4.09 -4.31
C PHE A 19 15.35 -3.22 -3.06
N ALA A 20 15.43 -3.80 -1.86
CA ALA A 20 15.37 -3.03 -0.61
C ALA A 20 16.49 -1.98 -0.44
N VAL A 21 17.59 -2.09 -1.20
CA VAL A 21 18.77 -1.22 -1.08
C VAL A 21 19.13 -0.48 -2.38
N GLU A 22 18.38 -0.68 -3.46
CA GLU A 22 18.67 0.00 -4.73
C GLU A 22 18.29 1.50 -4.66
N PRO A 23 19.22 2.42 -4.95
CA PRO A 23 18.99 3.85 -4.87
C PRO A 23 18.01 4.34 -5.96
N GLY A 24 17.23 5.37 -5.63
CA GLY A 24 16.30 6.02 -6.57
C GLY A 24 14.88 5.47 -6.55
N LEU A 25 14.59 4.47 -5.71
CA LEU A 25 13.27 3.88 -5.55
C LEU A 25 12.98 3.64 -4.05
N ASP A 26 11.93 4.25 -3.52
CA ASP A 26 11.49 4.04 -2.13
C ASP A 26 10.72 2.71 -2.02
N TRP A 27 11.48 1.61 -1.95
CA TRP A 27 10.96 0.26 -1.80
C TRP A 27 10.71 -0.12 -0.32
N GLY A 28 10.37 0.84 0.56
CA GLY A 28 10.25 0.67 2.02
C GLY A 28 9.28 -0.42 2.53
N GLY A 29 8.59 -1.15 1.64
CA GLY A 29 7.74 -2.29 1.97
C GLY A 29 8.46 -3.64 2.17
N PHE A 30 9.78 -3.73 1.99
CA PHE A 30 10.56 -4.97 2.10
C PHE A 30 11.16 -5.23 3.48
N GLN A 31 10.34 -5.16 4.53
CA GLN A 31 10.76 -5.62 5.84
C GLN A 31 10.54 -7.15 5.92
N GLU A 32 11.63 -7.90 6.16
CA GLU A 32 11.63 -9.35 6.41
C GLU A 32 11.00 -10.26 5.31
N PRO A 33 11.50 -10.24 4.05
CA PRO A 33 10.88 -10.99 2.95
C PRO A 33 10.80 -12.51 3.16
N ALA A 34 11.81 -13.12 3.80
CA ALA A 34 11.79 -14.55 4.13
C ALA A 34 10.67 -14.92 5.12
N ARG A 35 10.47 -14.08 6.15
CA ARG A 35 9.41 -14.28 7.14
C ARG A 35 8.03 -14.22 6.52
N ARG A 36 7.82 -13.30 5.58
CA ARG A 36 6.56 -13.20 4.85
C ARG A 36 6.34 -14.39 3.92
N PHE A 37 7.37 -14.81 3.17
CA PHE A 37 7.29 -15.99 2.30
C PHE A 37 6.94 -17.26 3.08
N ALA A 38 7.58 -17.51 4.23
CA ALA A 38 7.30 -18.66 5.07
C ALA A 38 5.84 -18.72 5.58
N ARG A 39 5.17 -17.56 5.67
CA ARG A 39 3.80 -17.46 6.19
C ARG A 39 2.75 -17.91 5.19
N ASP A 40 2.84 -17.42 3.96
CA ASP A 40 1.79 -17.61 2.94
C ASP A 40 2.30 -17.67 1.50
N GLY A 41 3.62 -17.77 1.29
CA GLY A 41 4.22 -17.74 -0.04
C GLY A 41 3.96 -16.44 -0.80
N TYR A 42 3.57 -15.36 -0.11
CA TYR A 42 3.02 -14.12 -0.67
C TYR A 42 1.65 -14.28 -1.37
N LEU A 43 0.90 -15.35 -1.14
CA LEU A 43 -0.43 -15.57 -1.70
C LEU A 43 -1.48 -15.53 -0.58
N GLY A 44 -1.78 -14.33 -0.11
CA GLY A 44 -2.75 -14.09 0.96
C GLY A 44 -4.12 -13.64 0.44
N PRO A 45 -5.18 -13.79 1.26
CA PRO A 45 -6.55 -13.41 0.88
C PRO A 45 -6.75 -11.90 0.70
N ASP A 46 -5.98 -11.07 1.40
CA ASP A 46 -6.07 -9.61 1.35
C ASP A 46 -4.98 -8.96 0.49
N GLY A 47 -4.20 -9.74 -0.23
CA GLY A 47 -3.08 -9.22 -1.01
C GLY A 47 -1.97 -10.22 -1.18
N GLY A 48 -1.06 -9.89 -2.09
CA GLY A 48 0.03 -10.78 -2.41
C GLY A 48 1.06 -10.19 -3.35
N ARG A 49 1.91 -11.07 -3.87
CA ARG A 49 2.98 -10.71 -4.79
C ARG A 49 3.23 -11.81 -5.82
N LEU A 50 3.57 -11.41 -7.03
CA LEU A 50 4.06 -12.28 -8.09
C LEU A 50 5.43 -11.78 -8.57
N ILE A 51 6.23 -12.70 -9.07
CA ILE A 51 7.46 -12.39 -9.81
C ILE A 51 7.10 -12.18 -11.27
N VAL A 52 7.65 -11.13 -11.85
CA VAL A 52 7.54 -10.84 -13.28
C VAL A 52 8.83 -11.32 -13.94
N GLY A 53 8.69 -12.27 -14.87
CA GLY A 53 9.81 -12.78 -15.65
C GLY A 53 9.70 -12.44 -17.14
N VAL A 54 10.86 -12.36 -17.79
CA VAL A 54 11.01 -12.32 -19.26
C VAL A 54 11.97 -13.44 -19.64
N ASP A 55 11.54 -14.32 -20.55
CA ASP A 55 12.35 -15.44 -21.06
C ASP A 55 13.02 -16.22 -19.90
N ASP A 56 12.19 -16.65 -18.94
CA ASP A 56 12.53 -17.36 -17.68
C ASP A 56 13.40 -16.62 -16.66
N THR A 57 13.82 -15.39 -16.95
CA THR A 57 14.59 -14.56 -16.02
C THR A 57 13.68 -13.69 -15.16
N ALA A 58 13.83 -13.76 -13.83
CA ALA A 58 13.12 -12.88 -12.91
C ALA A 58 13.65 -11.44 -13.02
N THR A 59 12.79 -10.52 -13.48
CA THR A 59 13.16 -9.13 -13.77
C THR A 59 12.55 -8.14 -12.78
N GLY A 60 11.46 -8.54 -12.11
CA GLY A 60 10.80 -7.68 -11.14
C GLY A 60 9.67 -8.39 -10.39
N HIS A 61 8.82 -7.61 -9.76
CA HIS A 61 7.68 -8.13 -9.02
C HIS A 61 6.49 -7.17 -9.12
N VAL A 62 5.29 -7.71 -8.95
CA VAL A 62 4.06 -6.94 -8.84
C VAL A 62 3.35 -7.32 -7.54
N GLY A 63 2.90 -6.33 -6.79
CA GLY A 63 2.17 -6.53 -5.54
C GLY A 63 0.76 -5.96 -5.62
N TRP A 64 -0.17 -6.61 -4.93
CA TRP A 64 -1.52 -6.08 -4.73
C TRP A 64 -1.90 -6.17 -3.26
N ALA A 65 -2.81 -5.30 -2.84
CA ALA A 65 -3.41 -5.34 -1.53
C ALA A 65 -4.87 -4.89 -1.64
N LYS A 66 -5.75 -5.56 -0.90
CA LYS A 66 -7.10 -5.09 -0.67
C LYS A 66 -7.02 -3.75 0.06
N ARG A 67 -7.73 -2.76 -0.48
CA ARG A 67 -7.82 -1.43 0.12
C ARG A 67 -9.28 -1.13 0.37
N LEU A 68 -9.59 -0.77 1.61
CA LEU A 68 -10.88 -0.19 1.95
C LEU A 68 -10.89 1.24 1.39
N HIS A 69 -11.84 1.51 0.52
CA HIS A 69 -12.12 2.84 0.01
C HIS A 69 -13.43 3.30 0.64
N GLY A 70 -13.37 4.33 1.48
CA GLY A 70 -14.51 4.78 2.28
C GLY A 70 -14.11 5.20 3.69
N GLY A 71 -13.17 6.14 3.82
CA GLY A 71 -13.08 6.92 5.04
C GLY A 71 -14.13 8.01 4.98
N VAL A 72 -15.03 8.07 5.97
CA VAL A 72 -15.82 9.29 6.20
C VAL A 72 -14.80 10.43 6.31
N ALA A 73 -14.82 11.36 5.36
CA ALA A 73 -14.16 12.64 5.55
C ALA A 73 -14.75 13.18 6.85
N ARG A 74 -13.93 13.24 7.89
CA ARG A 74 -14.32 13.88 9.14
C ARG A 74 -14.67 15.30 8.72
N SER A 75 -15.96 15.64 8.67
CA SER A 75 -16.34 17.03 8.48
C SER A 75 -15.79 17.74 9.71
N THR A 76 -14.70 18.48 9.52
CA THR A 76 -14.39 19.55 10.44
C THR A 76 -15.55 20.50 10.32
N SER A 77 -16.53 20.35 11.21
CA SER A 77 -17.64 21.28 11.33
C SER A 77 -17.01 22.67 11.52
N PRO A 78 -17.21 23.65 10.62
CA PRO A 78 -16.74 24.99 10.86
C PRO A 78 -17.80 25.68 11.72
N ASN A 79 -17.97 25.24 12.98
CA ASN A 79 -18.77 26.03 13.91
C ASN A 79 -17.87 27.04 14.64
N ARG A 80 -17.69 28.18 13.98
CA ARG A 80 -17.70 29.51 14.60
C ARG A 80 -17.88 30.53 13.48
N SER A 81 -19.13 30.81 13.13
CA SER A 81 -19.44 32.02 12.37
C SER A 81 -19.31 33.21 13.34
N PRO A 82 -18.45 34.22 13.07
CA PRO A 82 -18.32 35.41 13.91
C PRO A 82 -19.51 36.38 13.83
N TRP A 83 -20.56 36.02 13.08
CA TRP A 83 -21.72 36.87 12.79
C TRP A 83 -23.00 36.31 13.43
N SER A 84 -22.99 36.13 14.76
CA SER A 84 -24.26 36.05 15.49
C SER A 84 -24.80 37.47 15.65
N ARG A 85 -25.95 37.77 15.05
CA ARG A 85 -26.64 39.05 15.24
C ARG A 85 -27.04 39.18 16.72
N PRO A 86 -26.88 40.36 17.35
CA PRO A 86 -27.48 40.57 18.66
C PRO A 86 -29.00 40.48 18.54
N ASP A 87 -29.61 39.73 19.44
CA ASP A 87 -31.04 39.63 19.59
C ASP A 87 -31.61 40.98 20.07
N SER A 88 -32.53 41.50 19.28
CA SER A 88 -33.36 42.64 19.64
C SER A 88 -34.55 42.15 20.46
N SER A 89 -34.40 42.10 21.78
CA SER A 89 -35.48 42.15 22.77
C SER A 89 -34.86 42.76 24.04
N GLY A 90 -35.27 43.90 24.58
CA GLY A 90 -36.61 44.43 24.69
C GLY A 90 -36.86 44.67 26.18
N ARG A 91 -36.56 45.89 26.64
CA ARG A 91 -37.23 46.65 27.72
C ARG A 91 -37.64 45.90 29.01
N ALA A 92 -37.06 46.34 30.13
CA ALA A 92 -37.80 46.82 31.31
C ALA A 92 -36.92 47.85 32.03
#